data_AF-A0A9N9IQL6-F1
#
_entry.id   AF-A0A9N9IQL6-F1
#
_cell.length_a   1.000
_cell.length_b   1.000
_cell.length_c   1.000
_cell.angle_alpha   90.00
_cell.angle_beta   90.00
_cell.angle_gamma   90.00
#
_symmetry.space_group_name_H-M   'P 1'
#
loop_
_entity.id
_entity.type
_entity.pdbx_description
1 polymer ?
#
loop_
_entity_poly.entity_id
_entity_poly.type
_entity_poly.pdbx_seq_one_letter_code
_entity_poly.pdbx_strand_id
1 'polypeptide(L)'
;YTEKLEDEKFILLIEELVKEYIQKDKSIIVATISCKDDIDNQAIVSLAKNADISGIRTLGVLTKPDTIEEGTHDKWLKIMRNEAHRLDLGYFVVKNPSQKHLNDGITFEDARQDEIIVNCFSTLLLSCGIYSFWKKFHLRDRIGVIKLRLKLSDLLIQSIIRGLPSVRKEIEEKLLETRQELEKIPEQLSDNPNMEIYRMSKQCCSIIKAKTMCSNNQIDLWQSINQKFEFFKQDLYSSRPIFTVGASETEIDLLDEYTKTKVIEKNYSNNKNTWNNTSDQLSRVKFTGKYRTTELLKISEDQVNEKIKMSRGRLLPGFIPSTVAESLIKTTILNWRTPAINCLNSIYLIVLKLVNKSIDDTFSRFPNLVGQIRY
;
A
#
# COMPACT_ATOMS: atom_id res chain seq x y z
N TYR A 1 0.70 -32.19 42.70
CA TYR A 1 -0.31 -31.45 41.90
C TYR A 1 0.33 -30.37 41.03
N THR A 2 1.40 -29.71 41.48
CA THR A 2 2.17 -28.74 40.70
C THR A 2 2.94 -29.36 39.53
N GLU A 3 3.59 -30.51 39.72
CA GLU A 3 4.33 -31.22 38.65
C GLU A 3 3.44 -31.59 37.45
N LYS A 4 2.23 -32.14 37.69
CA LYS A 4 1.31 -32.51 36.61
C LYS A 4 0.82 -31.32 35.77
N LEU A 5 0.70 -30.12 36.36
CA LEU A 5 0.28 -28.91 35.66
C LEU A 5 1.41 -28.31 34.82
N GLU A 6 2.66 -28.47 35.24
CA GLU A 6 3.83 -28.09 34.46
C GLU A 6 4.01 -29.05 33.28
N ASP A 7 3.88 -30.36 33.52
CA ASP A 7 3.94 -31.40 32.49
C ASP A 7 2.88 -31.19 31.39
N GLU A 8 1.64 -30.83 31.76
CA GLU A 8 0.58 -30.51 30.79
C GLU A 8 0.92 -29.30 29.91
N LYS A 9 1.49 -28.24 30.49
CA LYS A 9 1.92 -27.06 29.70
C LYS A 9 3.08 -27.39 28.76
N PHE A 10 4.03 -28.22 29.19
CA PHE A 10 5.13 -28.66 28.34
C PHE A 10 4.63 -29.50 27.17
N ILE A 11 3.68 -30.41 27.40
CA ILE A 11 3.07 -31.22 26.33
C ILE A 11 2.38 -30.32 25.30
N LEU A 12 1.59 -29.34 25.75
CA LEU A 12 0.91 -28.40 24.85
C LEU A 12 1.90 -27.56 24.02
N LEU A 13 2.98 -27.07 24.64
CA LEU A 13 4.02 -26.31 23.93
C LEU A 13 4.71 -27.16 22.85
N ILE A 14 5.04 -28.42 23.17
CA ILE A 14 5.67 -29.35 22.22
C ILE A 14 4.71 -29.62 21.05
N GLU A 15 3.43 -29.85 21.33
CA GLU A 15 2.43 -30.06 20.28
C GLU A 15 2.26 -28.83 19.38
N GLU A 16 2.22 -27.63 19.95
CA GLU A 16 2.09 -26.38 19.19
C GLU A 16 3.30 -26.15 18.29
N LEU A 17 4.51 -26.36 18.83
CA LEU A 17 5.74 -26.30 18.05
C LEU A 17 5.71 -27.30 16.89
N VAL A 18 5.37 -28.57 17.18
CA VAL A 18 5.27 -29.60 16.14
C VAL A 18 4.23 -29.22 15.07
N LYS A 19 3.07 -28.71 15.47
CA LYS A 19 2.03 -28.23 14.54
C LYS A 19 2.54 -27.10 13.66
N GLU A 20 3.28 -26.13 14.21
CA GLU A 20 3.83 -25.00 13.43
C GLU A 20 4.81 -25.46 12.32
N TYR A 21 5.67 -26.44 12.62
CA TYR A 21 6.61 -26.97 11.61
C TYR A 21 5.93 -27.86 10.57
N ILE A 22 4.98 -28.68 11.01
CA ILE A 22 4.27 -29.62 10.13
C ILE A 22 3.26 -28.88 9.22
N GLN A 23 2.70 -27.74 9.66
CA GLN A 23 1.76 -26.94 8.88
C GLN A 23 2.39 -26.27 7.64
N LYS A 24 3.71 -26.06 7.64
CA LYS A 24 4.42 -25.47 6.50
C LYS A 24 4.38 -26.44 5.30
N ASP A 25 3.76 -26.05 4.19
CA ASP A 25 3.61 -26.90 2.99
C ASP A 25 4.92 -27.48 2.43
N LYS A 26 6.05 -26.78 2.67
CA LYS A 26 7.39 -27.17 2.23
C LYS A 26 8.03 -28.27 3.09
N SER A 27 7.46 -28.59 4.27
CA SER A 27 8.04 -29.58 5.18
C SER A 27 7.65 -31.01 4.80
N ILE A 28 8.62 -31.92 4.90
CA ILE A 28 8.40 -33.37 4.76
C ILE A 28 8.14 -33.93 6.15
N ILE A 29 7.05 -34.66 6.31
CA ILE A 29 6.65 -35.25 7.58
C ILE A 29 7.20 -36.67 7.63
N VAL A 30 8.05 -36.97 8.61
CA VAL A 30 8.53 -38.32 8.86
C VAL A 30 7.82 -38.86 10.09
N ALA A 31 6.79 -39.68 9.87
CA ALA A 31 5.98 -40.26 10.93
C ALA A 31 6.61 -41.56 11.42
N THR A 32 7.28 -41.50 12.56
CA THR A 32 7.85 -42.68 13.23
C THR A 32 6.78 -43.40 14.01
N ILE A 33 6.48 -44.63 13.62
CA ILE A 33 5.40 -45.45 14.16
C ILE A 33 6.01 -46.70 14.81
N SER A 34 5.61 -47.02 16.03
CA SER A 34 6.05 -48.26 16.67
C SER A 34 5.15 -49.43 16.27
N CYS A 35 5.72 -50.59 15.93
CA CYS A 35 4.93 -51.79 15.63
C CYS A 35 4.37 -52.49 16.88
N LYS A 36 4.70 -52.00 18.09
CA LYS A 36 4.18 -52.53 19.35
C LYS A 36 2.71 -52.17 19.56
N ASP A 37 2.36 -50.93 19.26
CA ASP A 37 1.03 -50.37 19.51
C ASP A 37 0.29 -50.16 18.19
N ASP A 38 -1.05 -50.22 18.23
CA ASP A 38 -1.88 -49.97 17.05
C ASP A 38 -1.61 -48.59 16.41
N ILE A 39 -1.50 -48.55 15.08
CA ILE A 39 -1.22 -47.34 14.31
C ILE A 39 -2.24 -46.21 14.55
N ASP A 40 -3.51 -46.57 14.80
CA ASP A 40 -4.59 -45.63 15.06
C ASP A 40 -4.49 -44.94 16.42
N ASN A 41 -3.79 -45.57 17.38
CA ASN A 41 -3.63 -45.05 18.74
C ASN A 41 -2.43 -44.09 18.87
N GLN A 42 -1.63 -43.93 17.81
CA GLN A 42 -0.41 -43.11 17.85
C GLN A 42 -0.69 -41.66 17.46
N ALA A 43 -0.41 -40.73 18.39
CA ALA A 43 -0.67 -39.29 18.21
C ALA A 43 -0.04 -38.71 16.94
N ILE A 44 1.14 -39.19 16.53
CA ILE A 44 1.84 -38.71 15.32
C ILE A 44 1.05 -38.97 14.03
N VAL A 45 0.28 -40.06 13.97
CA VAL A 45 -0.53 -40.40 12.79
C VAL A 45 -1.71 -39.44 12.67
N SER A 46 -2.34 -39.10 13.79
CA SER A 46 -3.42 -38.10 13.84
C SER A 46 -2.91 -36.70 13.48
N LEU A 47 -1.75 -36.30 14.02
CA LEU A 47 -1.14 -35.01 13.69
C LEU A 47 -0.72 -34.92 12.22
N ALA A 48 -0.12 -35.98 11.67
CA ALA A 48 0.27 -36.04 10.26
C ALA A 48 -0.95 -36.00 9.32
N LYS A 49 -2.02 -36.77 9.62
CA LYS A 49 -3.27 -36.75 8.83
C LYS A 49 -3.95 -35.38 8.84
N ASN A 50 -3.95 -34.68 9.98
CA ASN A 50 -4.55 -33.35 10.09
C ASN A 50 -3.81 -32.30 9.25
N ALA A 51 -2.49 -32.44 9.09
CA ALA A 51 -1.68 -31.50 8.32
C ALA A 51 -1.44 -31.91 6.85
N ASP A 52 -1.63 -33.18 6.52
CA ASP A 52 -1.48 -33.75 5.19
C ASP A 52 -2.56 -34.81 4.94
N ILE A 53 -3.78 -34.34 4.66
CA ILE A 53 -4.97 -35.18 4.43
C ILE A 53 -4.75 -36.14 3.24
N SER A 54 -4.01 -35.68 2.23
CA SER A 54 -3.73 -36.45 1.01
C SER A 54 -2.56 -37.41 1.15
N GLY A 55 -1.73 -37.29 2.20
CA GLY A 55 -0.56 -38.15 2.43
C GLY A 55 0.57 -37.99 1.41
N ILE A 56 0.66 -36.83 0.75
CA ILE A 56 1.59 -36.58 -0.37
C ILE A 56 3.03 -36.36 0.14
N ARG A 57 3.17 -35.73 1.30
CA ARG A 57 4.46 -35.29 1.88
C ARG A 57 4.81 -36.02 3.18
N THR A 58 4.04 -37.06 3.50
CA THR A 58 4.21 -37.88 4.70
C THR A 58 4.85 -39.22 4.39
N LEU A 59 5.95 -39.53 5.08
CA LEU A 59 6.68 -40.79 5.00
C LEU A 59 6.49 -41.56 6.31
N GLY A 60 6.02 -42.80 6.23
CA GLY A 60 5.88 -43.68 7.40
C GLY A 60 7.15 -44.46 7.69
N VAL A 61 7.62 -44.44 8.92
CA VAL A 61 8.77 -45.25 9.38
C VAL A 61 8.31 -46.16 10.51
N LEU A 62 8.22 -47.45 10.23
CA LEU A 62 7.86 -48.50 11.17
C LEU A 62 9.09 -48.95 11.96
N THR A 63 9.01 -48.90 13.28
CA THR A 63 10.09 -49.21 14.22
C THR A 63 9.69 -50.32 15.19
N LYS A 64 10.68 -51.04 15.73
CA LYS A 64 10.48 -52.20 16.61
C LYS A 64 9.64 -53.33 15.96
N PRO A 65 9.97 -53.75 14.73
CA PRO A 65 9.22 -54.82 14.04
C PRO A 65 9.28 -56.17 14.77
N ASP A 66 10.22 -56.33 15.70
CA ASP A 66 10.39 -57.50 16.57
C ASP A 66 9.30 -57.65 17.64
N THR A 67 8.55 -56.59 17.94
CA THR A 67 7.48 -56.61 18.98
C THR A 67 6.09 -56.91 18.41
N ILE A 68 5.98 -57.32 17.14
CA ILE A 68 4.68 -57.62 16.53
C ILE A 68 4.11 -58.92 17.12
N GLU A 69 2.88 -58.86 17.62
CA GLU A 69 2.18 -60.02 18.19
C GLU A 69 1.80 -61.06 17.11
N GLU A 70 1.99 -62.34 17.44
CA GLU A 70 1.57 -63.46 16.59
C GLU A 70 0.05 -63.40 16.34
N GLY A 71 -0.35 -63.28 15.07
CA GLY A 71 -1.75 -63.12 14.64
C GLY A 71 -2.13 -61.74 14.08
N THR A 72 -1.39 -60.66 14.39
CA THR A 72 -1.66 -59.31 13.84
C THR A 72 -0.88 -58.98 12.56
N HIS A 73 -0.14 -59.96 12.04
CA HIS A 73 0.80 -59.80 10.95
C HIS A 73 0.14 -59.33 9.64
N ASP A 74 -1.09 -59.78 9.37
CA ASP A 74 -1.84 -59.42 8.17
C ASP A 74 -2.20 -57.92 8.14
N LYS A 75 -2.43 -57.30 9.31
CA LYS A 75 -2.72 -55.86 9.42
C LYS A 75 -1.49 -55.04 9.03
N TRP A 76 -0.34 -55.36 9.62
CA TRP A 76 0.93 -54.70 9.32
C TRP A 76 1.36 -54.91 7.86
N LEU A 77 1.04 -56.08 7.30
CA LEU A 77 1.31 -56.38 5.90
C LEU A 77 0.52 -55.49 4.93
N LYS A 78 -0.77 -55.24 5.21
CA LYS A 78 -1.60 -54.30 4.43
C LYS A 78 -1.06 -52.88 4.52
N ILE A 79 -0.55 -52.45 5.68
CA ILE A 79 0.05 -51.12 5.86
C ILE A 79 1.36 -51.03 5.05
N MET A 80 2.25 -52.02 5.14
CA MET A 80 3.51 -52.05 4.38
C MET A 80 3.29 -52.06 2.86
N ARG A 81 2.21 -52.69 2.39
CA ARG A 81 1.78 -52.66 0.99
C ARG A 81 1.09 -51.36 0.57
N ASN A 82 0.92 -50.43 1.50
CA ASN A 82 0.18 -49.18 1.28
C ASN A 82 -1.30 -49.42 0.91
N GLU A 83 -1.88 -50.54 1.34
CA GLU A 83 -3.31 -50.85 1.16
C GLU A 83 -4.16 -50.18 2.25
N ALA A 84 -3.61 -50.11 3.46
CA ALA A 84 -4.18 -49.40 4.61
C ALA A 84 -3.31 -48.20 4.98
N HIS A 85 -3.93 -47.08 5.41
CA HIS A 85 -3.27 -45.81 5.69
C HIS A 85 -2.38 -45.32 4.53
N ARG A 86 -3.00 -45.03 3.38
CA ARG A 86 -2.25 -44.70 2.15
C ARG A 86 -1.38 -43.46 2.33
N LEU A 87 -0.08 -43.62 2.03
CA LEU A 87 0.92 -42.55 1.95
C LEU A 87 1.62 -42.63 0.58
N ASP A 88 1.77 -41.51 -0.12
CA ASP A 88 2.42 -41.50 -1.45
C ASP A 88 3.91 -41.86 -1.37
N LEU A 89 4.57 -41.45 -0.28
CA LEU A 89 5.96 -41.81 -0.02
C LEU A 89 6.10 -43.25 0.50
N GLY A 90 4.99 -43.82 1.01
CA GLY A 90 4.86 -45.17 1.54
C GLY A 90 5.54 -45.39 2.89
N TYR A 91 5.74 -46.67 3.23
CA TYR A 91 6.28 -47.10 4.52
C TYR A 91 7.66 -47.73 4.39
N PHE A 92 8.53 -47.44 5.37
CA PHE A 92 9.83 -48.08 5.56
C PHE A 92 9.88 -48.79 6.89
N VAL A 93 10.61 -49.91 6.97
CA VAL A 93 10.78 -50.66 8.22
C VAL A 93 12.23 -50.58 8.66
N VAL A 94 12.47 -50.18 9.90
CA VAL A 94 13.80 -50.11 10.50
C VAL A 94 13.85 -50.84 11.83
N LYS A 95 14.95 -51.56 12.06
CA LYS A 95 15.22 -52.22 13.34
C LYS A 95 16.35 -51.49 14.05
N ASN A 96 16.03 -50.83 15.16
CA ASN A 96 17.03 -50.19 16.00
C ASN A 96 17.59 -51.21 17.02
N PRO A 97 18.84 -51.01 17.51
CA PRO A 97 19.40 -51.84 18.57
C PRO A 97 18.51 -51.83 19.82
N SER A 98 18.29 -53.00 20.40
CA SER A 98 17.58 -53.12 21.67
C SER A 98 18.45 -52.63 22.83
N GLN A 99 17.83 -52.30 23.97
CA GLN A 99 18.55 -51.83 25.16
C GLN A 99 19.62 -52.82 25.64
N LYS A 100 19.40 -54.13 25.45
CA LYS A 100 20.41 -55.17 25.74
C LYS A 100 21.66 -55.01 24.88
N HIS A 101 21.49 -54.89 23.56
CA HIS A 101 22.60 -54.66 22.62
C HIS A 101 23.34 -53.34 22.88
N LEU A 102 22.64 -52.30 23.36
CA LEU A 102 23.26 -51.04 23.77
C LEU A 102 24.12 -51.21 25.03
N ASN A 103 23.65 -51.97 26.01
CA ASN A 103 24.41 -52.29 27.22
C ASN A 103 25.63 -53.17 26.91
N ASP A 104 25.53 -54.02 25.89
CA ASP A 104 26.61 -54.90 25.42
C ASP A 104 27.64 -54.16 24.53
N GLY A 105 27.46 -52.86 24.29
CA GLY A 105 28.42 -52.02 23.56
C GLY A 105 28.49 -52.29 22.05
N ILE A 106 27.38 -52.68 21.41
CA ILE A 106 27.34 -52.95 19.97
C ILE A 106 27.79 -51.73 19.15
N THR A 107 28.61 -51.95 18.12
CA THR A 107 28.97 -50.88 17.19
C THR A 107 27.82 -50.60 16.21
N PHE A 108 27.76 -49.38 15.68
CA PHE A 108 26.75 -49.03 14.66
C PHE A 108 26.87 -49.86 13.38
N GLU A 109 28.08 -50.33 13.06
CA GLU A 109 28.33 -51.14 11.88
C GLU A 109 27.84 -52.58 12.10
N ASP A 110 28.05 -53.13 13.30
CA ASP A 110 27.53 -54.46 13.68
C ASP A 110 26.00 -54.43 13.77
N ALA A 111 25.40 -53.37 14.32
CA ALA A 111 23.94 -53.21 14.34
C ALA A 111 23.32 -53.12 12.94
N ARG A 112 24.04 -52.51 11.98
CA ARG A 112 23.62 -52.47 10.56
C ARG A 112 23.80 -53.82 9.90
N GLN A 113 24.87 -54.54 10.22
CA GLN A 113 25.05 -55.91 9.74
C GLN A 113 23.97 -56.82 10.32
N ASP A 114 23.60 -56.70 11.60
CA ASP A 114 22.50 -57.42 12.21
C ASP A 114 21.16 -57.07 11.56
N GLU A 115 20.91 -55.80 11.19
CA GLU A 115 19.73 -55.40 10.43
C GLU A 115 19.71 -56.06 9.03
N ILE A 116 20.86 -56.13 8.36
CA ILE A 116 21.03 -56.76 7.03
C ILE A 116 20.95 -58.29 7.11
N ILE A 117 21.52 -58.90 8.16
CA ILE A 117 21.56 -60.35 8.40
C ILE A 117 20.20 -60.83 8.90
N VAL A 118 19.50 -60.10 9.77
CA VAL A 118 18.10 -60.37 10.12
C VAL A 118 17.19 -60.20 8.90
N ASN A 119 17.50 -59.26 7.99
CA ASN A 119 16.83 -59.14 6.69
C ASN A 119 17.15 -60.27 5.69
N CYS A 120 18.30 -60.94 5.82
CA CYS A 120 18.76 -61.94 4.85
C CYS A 120 18.60 -63.39 5.34
N PHE A 121 18.75 -63.68 6.63
CA PHE A 121 18.86 -65.04 7.17
C PHE A 121 18.54 -65.13 8.68
N SER A 122 17.42 -65.75 9.07
CA SER A 122 17.46 -66.77 10.15
C SER A 122 17.32 -66.46 11.66
N THR A 123 16.51 -65.51 12.15
CA THR A 123 16.07 -65.64 13.58
C THR A 123 14.64 -65.21 13.89
N LEU A 124 14.19 -64.04 13.43
CA LEU A 124 12.77 -63.67 13.54
C LEU A 124 11.87 -64.44 12.55
N LEU A 125 12.50 -65.03 11.53
CA LEU A 125 11.86 -65.67 10.38
C LEU A 125 11.76 -67.21 10.50
N LEU A 126 12.39 -67.79 11.52
CA LEU A 126 12.49 -69.25 11.74
C LEU A 126 11.60 -69.77 12.88
N SER A 127 11.25 -68.96 13.89
CA SER A 127 10.39 -69.42 14.99
C SER A 127 8.90 -69.37 14.68
N CYS A 128 8.51 -68.56 13.69
CA CYS A 128 7.17 -68.53 13.14
C CYS A 128 7.28 -69.03 11.70
N GLY A 129 6.26 -69.69 11.13
CA GLY A 129 6.20 -70.17 9.73
C GLY A 129 6.23 -69.07 8.64
N ILE A 130 7.06 -68.04 8.84
CA ILE A 130 7.17 -66.76 8.15
C ILE A 130 8.17 -66.85 6.98
N TYR A 131 8.84 -67.99 6.76
CA TYR A 131 9.73 -68.22 5.62
C TYR A 131 9.03 -68.06 4.25
N SER A 132 7.70 -68.24 4.18
CA SER A 132 6.86 -68.01 3.00
C SER A 132 6.39 -66.54 2.87
N PHE A 133 6.35 -65.80 3.98
CA PHE A 133 5.75 -64.47 4.13
C PHE A 133 6.62 -63.35 3.54
N TRP A 134 7.93 -63.33 3.82
CA TRP A 134 8.86 -62.31 3.29
C TRP A 134 9.48 -62.71 1.94
N LYS A 135 9.44 -64.00 1.56
CA LYS A 135 10.01 -64.50 0.29
C LYS A 135 9.11 -64.23 -0.91
N LYS A 136 7.79 -64.09 -0.70
CA LYS A 136 6.82 -63.62 -1.70
C LYS A 136 6.83 -62.10 -1.93
N PHE A 137 7.63 -61.35 -1.17
CA PHE A 137 7.61 -59.88 -1.16
C PHE A 137 8.71 -59.25 -2.01
N HIS A 138 8.31 -58.39 -2.95
CA HIS A 138 9.21 -57.55 -3.77
C HIS A 138 9.62 -56.24 -3.07
N LEU A 139 9.47 -56.12 -1.74
CA LEU A 139 9.68 -54.88 -0.97
C LEU A 139 11.06 -54.81 -0.28
N ARG A 140 12.05 -55.57 -0.74
CA ARG A 140 13.44 -55.52 -0.21
C ARG A 140 14.03 -54.10 -0.23
N ASP A 141 13.55 -53.23 -1.10
CA ASP A 141 14.00 -51.84 -1.21
C ASP A 141 13.44 -50.88 -0.17
N ARG A 142 12.49 -51.33 0.68
CA ARG A 142 11.87 -50.50 1.73
C ARG A 142 12.22 -50.92 3.15
N ILE A 143 13.18 -51.84 3.30
CA ILE A 143 13.62 -52.33 4.61
C ILE A 143 15.05 -51.88 4.86
N GLY A 144 15.31 -51.42 6.07
CA GLY A 144 16.64 -51.04 6.54
C GLY A 144 16.92 -49.55 6.52
N VAL A 145 17.77 -49.11 7.44
CA VAL A 145 18.14 -47.70 7.64
C VAL A 145 18.86 -47.12 6.41
N ILE A 146 19.66 -47.93 5.70
CA ILE A 146 20.42 -47.48 4.52
C ILE A 146 19.48 -47.04 3.39
N LYS A 147 18.45 -47.84 3.11
CA LYS A 147 17.47 -47.56 2.06
C LYS A 147 16.59 -46.37 2.43
N LEU A 148 16.18 -46.27 3.70
CA LEU A 148 15.49 -45.10 4.23
C LEU A 148 16.33 -43.82 4.05
N ARG A 149 17.61 -43.86 4.40
CA ARG A 149 18.53 -42.72 4.25
C ARG A 149 18.65 -42.26 2.80
N LEU A 150 18.83 -43.18 1.86
CA LEU A 150 18.91 -42.83 0.43
C LEU A 150 17.61 -42.17 -0.03
N LYS A 151 16.45 -42.74 0.32
CA LYS A 151 15.15 -42.17 -0.04
C LYS A 151 14.93 -40.78 0.57
N LEU A 152 15.28 -40.59 1.85
CA LEU A 152 15.17 -39.29 2.52
C LEU A 152 16.09 -38.24 1.88
N SER A 153 17.30 -38.62 1.52
CA SER A 153 18.24 -37.75 0.81
C SER A 153 17.66 -37.27 -0.53
N ASP A 154 17.15 -38.20 -1.33
CA ASP A 154 16.53 -37.87 -2.61
C ASP A 154 15.30 -36.96 -2.45
N LEU A 155 14.45 -37.26 -1.47
CA LEU A 155 13.26 -36.46 -1.17
C LEU A 155 13.62 -35.05 -0.71
N LEU A 156 14.64 -34.92 0.13
CA LEU A 156 15.13 -33.62 0.59
C LEU A 156 15.65 -32.79 -0.58
N ILE A 157 16.48 -33.38 -1.45
CA ILE A 157 17.01 -32.70 -2.63
C ILE A 157 15.88 -32.23 -3.54
N GLN A 158 14.91 -33.11 -3.84
CA GLN A 158 13.77 -32.75 -4.68
C GLN A 158 12.89 -31.66 -4.05
N SER A 159 12.74 -31.67 -2.72
CA SER A 159 12.00 -30.64 -2.00
C SER A 159 12.71 -29.29 -2.06
N ILE A 160 14.03 -29.27 -1.85
CA ILE A 160 14.86 -28.05 -1.96
C ILE A 160 14.76 -27.46 -3.37
N ILE A 161 14.92 -28.29 -4.41
CA ILE A 161 14.85 -27.82 -5.81
C ILE A 161 13.46 -27.25 -6.12
N ARG A 162 12.38 -27.90 -5.65
CA ARG A 162 11.01 -27.40 -5.82
C ARG A 162 10.73 -26.12 -5.02
N GLY A 163 11.32 -25.99 -3.84
CA GLY A 163 11.12 -24.85 -2.94
C GLY A 163 11.92 -23.60 -3.33
N LEU A 164 13.06 -23.76 -4.00
CA LEU A 164 14.01 -22.67 -4.29
C LEU A 164 13.40 -21.49 -5.09
N PRO A 165 12.60 -21.70 -6.15
CA PRO A 165 12.00 -20.60 -6.90
C PRO A 165 11.05 -19.75 -6.05
N SER A 166 10.25 -20.40 -5.19
CA SER A 166 9.34 -19.70 -4.27
C SER A 166 10.12 -18.89 -3.22
N VAL A 167 11.19 -19.47 -2.66
CA VAL A 167 12.04 -18.78 -1.68
C VAL A 167 12.72 -17.56 -2.32
N ARG A 168 13.23 -17.70 -3.54
CA ARG A 168 13.81 -16.57 -4.28
C ARG A 168 12.80 -15.43 -4.46
N LYS A 169 11.58 -15.75 -4.88
CA LYS A 169 10.51 -14.77 -5.04
C LYS A 169 10.20 -14.04 -3.73
N GLU A 170 10.07 -14.79 -2.62
CA GLU A 170 9.83 -14.21 -1.30
C GLU A 170 10.95 -13.27 -0.84
N ILE A 171 12.21 -13.62 -1.12
CA ILE A 171 13.37 -12.76 -0.83
C ILE A 171 13.33 -11.49 -1.68
N GLU A 172 13.03 -11.60 -2.98
CA GLU A 172 12.93 -10.44 -3.87
C GLU A 172 11.79 -9.49 -3.44
N GLU A 173 10.65 -10.03 -3.01
CA GLU A 173 9.53 -9.26 -2.45
C GLU A 173 9.91 -8.55 -1.16
N LYS A 174 10.47 -9.27 -0.18
CA LYS A 174 10.93 -8.70 1.10
C LYS A 174 12.00 -7.64 0.90
N LEU A 175 12.90 -7.85 -0.07
CA LEU A 175 13.94 -6.89 -0.42
C LEU A 175 13.33 -5.61 -1.01
N LEU A 176 12.33 -5.74 -1.89
CA LEU A 176 11.61 -4.59 -2.45
C LEU A 176 10.89 -3.80 -1.35
N GLU A 177 10.19 -4.49 -0.45
CA GLU A 177 9.51 -3.89 0.69
C GLU A 177 10.51 -3.13 1.58
N THR A 178 11.61 -3.78 1.96
CA THR A 178 12.66 -3.15 2.78
C THR A 178 13.27 -1.92 2.09
N ARG A 179 13.46 -1.95 0.77
CA ARG A 179 13.94 -0.79 0.01
C ARG A 179 12.93 0.36 0.03
N GLN A 180 11.64 0.06 -0.14
CA GLN A 180 10.58 1.08 -0.06
C GLN A 180 10.48 1.68 1.35
N GLU A 181 10.68 0.87 2.39
CA GLU A 181 10.76 1.38 3.76
C GLU A 181 12.00 2.25 3.97
N LEU A 182 13.15 1.84 3.42
CA LEU A 182 14.38 2.62 3.49
C LEU A 182 14.27 3.97 2.78
N GLU A 183 13.59 4.04 1.63
CA GLU A 183 13.32 5.30 0.91
C GLU A 183 12.43 6.26 1.72
N LYS A 184 11.56 5.74 2.58
CA LYS A 184 10.74 6.57 3.48
C LYS A 184 11.53 7.12 4.66
N ILE A 185 12.64 6.47 5.03
CA ILE A 185 13.47 6.91 6.13
C ILE A 185 14.32 8.11 5.65
N PRO A 186 14.28 9.26 6.37
CA PRO A 186 15.06 10.43 5.98
C PRO A 186 16.57 10.13 6.05
N GLU A 187 17.34 10.84 5.22
CA GLU A 187 18.80 10.74 5.21
C GLU A 187 19.40 10.90 6.62
N GLN A 188 20.51 10.20 6.84
CA GLN A 188 21.28 10.32 8.07
C GLN A 188 21.74 11.77 8.26
N LEU A 189 21.68 12.25 9.50
CA LEU A 189 22.10 13.62 9.82
C LEU A 189 23.60 13.75 9.58
N SER A 190 24.02 14.84 8.97
CA SER A 190 25.45 15.16 8.91
C SER A 190 25.98 15.44 10.32
N ASP A 191 27.23 15.07 10.61
CA ASP A 191 27.89 15.31 11.90
C ASP A 191 27.90 16.79 12.32
N ASN A 192 27.74 17.72 11.36
CA ASN A 192 27.72 19.15 11.59
C ASN A 192 26.29 19.71 11.58
N PRO A 193 25.68 20.05 12.74
CA PRO A 193 24.29 20.49 12.81
C PRO A 193 24.01 21.79 12.02
N ASN A 194 24.98 22.70 11.94
CA ASN A 194 24.84 23.95 11.17
C ASN A 194 24.72 23.71 9.66
N MET A 195 25.47 22.75 9.12
CA MET A 195 25.42 22.40 7.71
C MET A 195 24.07 21.75 7.35
N GLU A 196 23.52 20.96 8.27
CA GLU A 196 22.23 20.32 8.07
C GLU A 196 21.09 21.36 8.07
N ILE A 197 21.09 22.31 9.02
CA ILE A 197 20.10 23.40 9.03
C ILE A 197 20.19 24.23 7.73
N TYR A 198 21.41 24.54 7.27
CA TYR A 198 21.60 25.25 6.00
C TYR A 198 21.06 24.45 4.80
N ARG A 199 21.35 23.15 4.74
CA ARG A 199 20.85 22.25 3.69
C ARG A 199 19.33 22.20 3.67
N MET A 200 18.70 21.99 4.83
CA MET A 200 17.24 21.96 4.97
C MET A 200 16.60 23.31 4.61
N SER A 201 17.18 24.43 5.05
CA SER A 201 16.71 25.77 4.68
C SER A 201 16.80 26.01 3.17
N LYS A 202 17.91 25.60 2.55
CA LYS A 202 18.10 25.67 1.10
C LYS A 202 17.10 24.80 0.35
N GLN A 203 16.81 23.60 0.84
CA GLN A 203 15.80 22.70 0.29
C GLN A 203 14.40 23.32 0.36
N CYS A 204 14.01 23.85 1.52
CA CYS A 204 12.73 24.54 1.70
C CYS A 204 12.60 25.74 0.74
N CYS A 205 13.63 26.59 0.66
CA CYS A 205 13.68 27.70 -0.29
C CYS A 205 13.56 27.24 -1.74
N SER A 206 14.22 26.14 -2.10
CA SER A 206 14.15 25.54 -3.44
C SER A 206 12.74 25.05 -3.76
N ILE A 207 12.05 24.38 -2.82
CA ILE A 207 10.67 23.91 -2.98
C ILE A 207 9.72 25.09 -3.18
N ILE A 208 9.84 26.14 -2.37
CA ILE A 208 9.01 27.36 -2.49
C ILE A 208 9.28 28.04 -3.84
N LYS A 209 10.55 28.15 -4.25
CA LYS A 209 10.93 28.74 -5.54
C LYS A 209 10.40 27.92 -6.71
N ALA A 210 10.48 26.59 -6.65
CA ALA A 210 9.97 25.71 -7.69
C ALA A 210 8.45 25.86 -7.86
N LYS A 211 7.70 25.89 -6.75
CA LYS A 211 6.24 26.07 -6.74
C LYS A 211 5.80 27.45 -7.23
N THR A 212 6.55 28.52 -6.92
CA THR A 212 6.23 29.88 -7.38
C THR A 212 6.56 30.08 -8.87
N MET A 213 7.64 29.47 -9.35
CA MET A 213 8.10 29.56 -10.75
C MET A 213 7.43 28.56 -11.70
N CYS A 214 6.42 27.81 -11.24
CA CYS A 214 5.78 26.72 -12.01
C CYS A 214 6.78 25.67 -12.56
N SER A 215 7.91 25.47 -11.87
CA SER A 215 8.88 24.47 -12.30
C SER A 215 8.32 23.06 -12.05
N ASN A 216 8.57 22.11 -12.96
CA ASN A 216 8.11 20.72 -12.88
C ASN A 216 6.57 20.51 -12.91
N ASN A 217 5.82 21.24 -13.74
CA ASN A 217 4.36 21.06 -13.91
C ASN A 217 3.53 21.22 -12.62
N GLN A 218 4.07 21.85 -11.57
CA GLN A 218 3.30 22.17 -10.36
C GLN A 218 2.51 23.47 -10.57
N ILE A 219 1.32 23.36 -11.17
CA ILE A 219 0.46 24.51 -11.53
C ILE A 219 -0.57 24.83 -10.43
N ASP A 220 -0.70 23.97 -9.41
CA ASP A 220 -1.76 24.02 -8.38
C ASP A 220 -1.87 25.38 -7.66
N LEU A 221 -0.72 26.00 -7.34
CA LEU A 221 -0.67 27.32 -6.69
C LEU A 221 -1.30 28.38 -7.59
N TRP A 222 -0.85 28.45 -8.84
CA TRP A 222 -1.33 29.44 -9.80
C TRP A 222 -2.77 29.18 -10.23
N GLN A 223 -3.20 27.92 -10.33
CA GLN A 223 -4.61 27.60 -10.54
C GLN A 223 -5.48 28.13 -9.40
N SER A 224 -5.07 27.92 -8.15
CA SER A 224 -5.79 28.41 -6.97
C SER A 224 -5.83 29.93 -6.92
N ILE A 225 -4.72 30.60 -7.23
CA ILE A 225 -4.64 32.07 -7.30
C ILE A 225 -5.51 32.61 -8.43
N ASN A 226 -5.43 32.04 -9.63
CA ASN A 226 -6.21 32.47 -10.79
C ASN A 226 -7.71 32.34 -10.56
N GLN A 227 -8.16 31.28 -9.87
CA GLN A 227 -9.55 31.16 -9.44
C GLN A 227 -9.98 32.33 -8.55
N LYS A 228 -9.13 32.76 -7.60
CA LYS A 228 -9.41 33.93 -6.74
C LYS A 228 -9.44 35.23 -7.53
N PHE A 229 -8.56 35.40 -8.51
CA PHE A 229 -8.62 36.55 -9.40
C PHE A 229 -9.90 36.58 -10.25
N GLU A 230 -10.39 35.44 -10.73
CA GLU A 230 -11.65 35.39 -11.47
C GLU A 230 -12.85 35.73 -10.58
N PHE A 231 -12.85 35.28 -9.31
CA PHE A 231 -13.86 35.72 -8.34
C PHE A 231 -13.82 37.22 -8.09
N PHE A 232 -12.62 37.79 -7.88
CA PHE A 232 -12.47 39.24 -7.72
C PHE A 232 -12.98 40.02 -8.93
N LYS A 233 -12.69 39.52 -10.14
CA LYS A 233 -13.18 40.09 -11.39
C LYS A 233 -14.71 40.05 -11.47
N GLN A 234 -15.33 38.96 -11.07
CA GLN A 234 -16.80 38.85 -10.97
C GLN A 234 -17.38 39.82 -9.94
N ASP A 235 -16.75 39.96 -8.77
CA ASP A 235 -17.18 40.89 -7.73
C ASP A 235 -17.11 42.35 -8.23
N LEU A 236 -16.03 42.72 -8.93
CA LEU A 236 -15.90 44.03 -9.59
C LEU A 236 -17.02 44.26 -10.61
N TYR A 237 -17.29 43.27 -11.48
CA TYR A 237 -18.39 43.40 -12.44
C TYR A 237 -19.75 43.50 -11.76
N SER A 238 -19.95 42.85 -10.62
CA SER A 238 -21.21 42.96 -9.89
C SER A 238 -21.38 44.28 -9.15
N SER A 239 -20.29 45.00 -8.89
CA SER A 239 -20.33 46.34 -8.29
C SER A 239 -20.58 47.48 -9.29
N ARG A 240 -20.69 47.15 -10.59
CA ARG A 240 -20.91 48.14 -11.64
C ARG A 240 -22.32 48.73 -11.55
N PRO A 241 -22.49 50.04 -11.83
CA PRO A 241 -23.80 50.64 -11.87
C PRO A 241 -24.53 50.28 -13.16
N ILE A 242 -25.83 50.02 -13.06
CA ILE A 242 -26.76 49.98 -14.20
C ILE A 242 -27.57 51.28 -14.16
N PHE A 243 -27.72 51.93 -15.31
CA PHE A 243 -28.52 53.15 -15.43
C PHE A 243 -29.91 52.79 -15.94
N THR A 244 -30.96 53.32 -15.31
CA THR A 244 -32.35 53.15 -15.76
C THR A 244 -32.86 54.48 -16.30
N VAL A 245 -33.36 54.48 -17.54
CA VAL A 245 -33.83 55.67 -18.24
C VAL A 245 -35.31 55.53 -18.61
N GLY A 246 -36.09 56.57 -18.35
CA GLY A 246 -37.51 56.69 -18.70
C GLY A 246 -38.49 55.87 -17.85
N ALA A 247 -39.80 56.15 -18.03
CA ALA A 247 -40.90 55.49 -17.33
C ALA A 247 -41.09 53.99 -17.65
N SER A 248 -40.39 53.48 -18.68
CA SER A 248 -40.37 52.06 -19.07
C SER A 248 -39.21 51.26 -18.44
N GLU A 249 -38.43 51.85 -17.51
CA GLU A 249 -37.28 51.20 -16.85
C GLU A 249 -36.30 50.54 -17.85
N THR A 250 -35.97 51.23 -18.94
CA THR A 250 -34.95 50.70 -19.85
C THR A 250 -33.59 50.66 -19.16
N GLU A 251 -33.07 49.46 -18.92
CA GLU A 251 -31.77 49.22 -18.29
C GLU A 251 -30.64 49.37 -19.32
N ILE A 252 -29.75 50.32 -19.09
CA ILE A 252 -28.56 50.56 -19.89
C ILE A 252 -27.35 50.03 -19.11
N ASP A 253 -26.75 48.97 -19.65
CA ASP A 253 -25.48 48.41 -19.21
C ASP A 253 -24.34 48.88 -20.15
N LEU A 254 -23.66 49.94 -19.73
CA LEU A 254 -22.57 50.56 -20.51
C LEU A 254 -21.42 49.59 -20.81
N LEU A 255 -21.21 48.55 -19.99
CA LEU A 255 -20.15 47.57 -20.22
C LEU A 255 -20.57 46.52 -21.26
N ASP A 256 -21.84 46.14 -21.29
CA ASP A 256 -22.39 45.25 -22.32
C ASP A 256 -22.40 45.96 -23.69
N GLU A 257 -22.75 47.25 -23.73
CA GLU A 257 -22.65 48.07 -24.94
C GLU A 257 -21.19 48.24 -25.43
N TYR A 258 -20.25 48.48 -24.52
CA TYR A 258 -18.82 48.60 -24.85
C TYR A 258 -18.21 47.29 -25.37
N THR A 259 -18.61 46.15 -24.79
CA THR A 259 -18.11 44.84 -25.25
C THR A 259 -18.72 44.45 -26.59
N LYS A 260 -20.00 44.74 -26.83
CA LYS A 260 -20.66 44.55 -28.14
C LYS A 260 -20.00 45.40 -29.23
N THR A 261 -19.71 46.68 -28.96
CA THR A 261 -19.06 47.59 -29.91
C THR A 261 -17.63 47.16 -30.27
N LYS A 262 -16.81 46.72 -29.29
CA LYS A 262 -15.47 46.19 -29.58
C LYS A 262 -15.45 44.90 -30.40
N VAL A 263 -16.45 44.03 -30.23
CA VAL A 263 -16.60 42.82 -31.08
C VAL A 263 -16.88 43.22 -32.53
N ILE A 264 -17.71 44.24 -32.74
CA ILE A 264 -18.03 44.77 -34.06
C ILE A 264 -16.79 45.40 -34.71
N GLU A 265 -16.04 46.25 -33.99
CA GLU A 265 -14.81 46.87 -34.50
C GLU A 265 -13.73 45.84 -34.88
N LYS A 266 -13.53 44.79 -34.07
CA LYS A 266 -12.59 43.68 -34.40
C LYS A 266 -13.02 42.91 -35.65
N ASN A 267 -14.31 42.79 -35.92
CA ASN A 267 -14.82 42.12 -37.13
C ASN A 267 -14.58 42.95 -38.40
N TYR A 268 -14.55 44.29 -38.31
CA TYR A 268 -14.20 45.16 -39.45
C TYR A 268 -12.69 45.29 -39.67
N SER A 269 -11.86 45.19 -38.61
CA SER A 269 -10.40 45.28 -38.72
C SER A 269 -9.70 43.97 -39.11
N ASN A 270 -10.39 42.82 -39.08
CA ASN A 270 -9.81 41.51 -39.44
C ASN A 270 -9.48 41.31 -40.94
N ASN A 271 -9.55 42.35 -41.77
CA ASN A 271 -9.21 42.25 -43.19
C ASN A 271 -7.84 42.84 -43.58
N LYS A 272 -6.99 43.24 -42.61
CA LYS A 272 -5.57 43.52 -42.89
C LYS A 272 -4.64 43.08 -41.76
N ASN A 273 -3.82 42.09 -42.10
CA ASN A 273 -2.47 41.79 -41.62
C ASN A 273 -2.28 41.03 -40.28
N THR A 274 -1.78 39.81 -40.49
CA THR A 274 -1.15 38.83 -39.62
C THR A 274 0.07 39.40 -38.88
N TRP A 275 -0.06 39.69 -37.58
CA TRP A 275 1.07 39.67 -36.63
C TRP A 275 0.58 39.08 -35.30
N ASN A 276 1.11 37.91 -34.96
CA ASN A 276 0.83 37.17 -33.73
C ASN A 276 1.45 37.89 -32.52
N ASN A 277 0.67 38.73 -31.84
CA ASN A 277 0.98 39.19 -30.50
C ASN A 277 0.12 38.43 -29.49
N THR A 278 0.78 37.60 -28.68
CA THR A 278 0.25 36.73 -27.61
C THR A 278 -0.19 37.50 -26.36
N SER A 279 -0.75 38.70 -26.52
CA SER A 279 -1.30 39.50 -25.41
C SER A 279 -2.84 39.64 -25.43
N ASP A 280 -3.54 39.01 -26.40
CA ASP A 280 -4.93 39.36 -26.69
C ASP A 280 -5.96 38.21 -26.49
N GLN A 281 -5.68 37.28 -25.57
CA GLN A 281 -6.62 36.22 -25.13
C GLN A 281 -7.70 36.70 -24.12
N LEU A 282 -8.08 37.98 -24.14
CA LEU A 282 -9.29 38.46 -23.46
C LEU A 282 -10.57 38.24 -24.27
N SER A 283 -10.49 37.58 -25.42
CA SER A 283 -11.55 37.53 -26.45
C SER A 283 -12.49 36.33 -26.38
N ARG A 284 -12.58 35.60 -25.25
CA ARG A 284 -13.47 34.41 -25.19
C ARG A 284 -14.19 34.13 -23.88
N VAL A 285 -14.52 35.15 -23.10
CA VAL A 285 -15.56 34.97 -22.06
C VAL A 285 -16.91 35.25 -22.70
N LYS A 286 -17.58 34.19 -23.16
CA LYS A 286 -19.05 34.22 -23.27
C LYS A 286 -19.56 34.44 -21.83
N PHE A 287 -19.91 35.67 -21.48
CA PHE A 287 -20.54 36.01 -20.20
C PHE A 287 -21.92 35.34 -20.16
N THR A 288 -21.94 34.11 -19.69
CA THR A 288 -23.14 33.29 -19.47
C THR A 288 -23.26 32.88 -18.00
N GLY A 289 -22.48 33.51 -17.12
CA GLY A 289 -22.51 33.25 -15.68
C GLY A 289 -23.48 34.19 -14.99
N LYS A 290 -24.54 33.64 -14.38
CA LYS A 290 -25.33 34.33 -13.36
C LYS A 290 -24.37 34.96 -12.33
N TYR A 291 -24.39 36.28 -12.24
CA TYR A 291 -23.60 37.03 -11.26
C TYR A 291 -23.99 36.60 -9.83
N ARG A 292 -23.02 36.59 -8.91
CA ARG A 292 -23.19 36.04 -7.54
C ARG A 292 -24.07 36.90 -6.64
N THR A 293 -24.24 38.18 -6.96
CA THR A 293 -25.13 39.11 -6.26
C THR A 293 -26.35 39.41 -7.14
N THR A 294 -27.52 39.24 -6.53
CA THR A 294 -28.84 39.33 -7.17
C THR A 294 -29.33 40.75 -7.44
N GLU A 295 -28.63 41.78 -6.98
CA GLU A 295 -29.06 43.18 -7.18
C GLU A 295 -27.84 44.04 -7.55
N LEU A 296 -27.71 44.32 -8.85
CA LEU A 296 -26.78 45.33 -9.36
C LEU A 296 -27.25 46.72 -8.88
N LEU A 297 -26.31 47.61 -8.58
CA LEU A 297 -26.61 48.99 -8.17
C LEU A 297 -27.33 49.71 -9.32
N LYS A 298 -28.65 49.85 -9.23
CA LYS A 298 -29.46 50.61 -10.19
C LYS A 298 -29.43 52.08 -9.81
N ILE A 299 -28.94 52.91 -10.73
CA ILE A 299 -28.99 54.37 -10.61
C ILE A 299 -30.11 54.85 -11.51
N SER A 300 -31.13 55.46 -10.90
CA SER A 300 -32.27 55.99 -11.64
C SER A 300 -31.97 57.35 -12.28
N GLU A 301 -32.65 57.65 -13.36
CA GLU A 301 -32.61 58.96 -14.02
C GLU A 301 -32.89 60.11 -13.04
N ASP A 302 -33.78 59.90 -12.08
CA ASP A 302 -34.10 60.88 -11.03
C ASP A 302 -32.91 61.17 -10.12
N GLN A 303 -32.17 60.13 -9.69
CA GLN A 303 -30.97 60.30 -8.86
C GLN A 303 -29.85 61.04 -9.61
N VAL A 304 -29.72 60.81 -10.91
CA VAL A 304 -28.76 61.54 -11.75
C VAL A 304 -29.21 62.99 -11.93
N ASN A 305 -30.51 63.23 -12.19
CA ASN A 305 -31.08 64.56 -12.36
C ASN A 305 -31.02 65.41 -11.09
N GLU A 306 -31.21 64.82 -9.90
CA GLU A 306 -30.98 65.48 -8.62
C GLU A 306 -29.52 65.91 -8.46
N LYS A 307 -28.57 65.01 -8.75
CA LYS A 307 -27.13 65.35 -8.71
C LYS A 307 -26.76 66.45 -9.71
N ILE A 308 -27.37 66.46 -10.91
CA ILE A 308 -27.19 67.52 -11.91
C ILE A 308 -27.75 68.85 -11.39
N LYS A 309 -28.93 68.86 -10.77
CA LYS A 309 -29.52 70.07 -10.18
C LYS A 309 -28.67 70.62 -9.03
N MET A 310 -28.16 69.76 -8.15
CA MET A 310 -27.31 70.16 -7.02
C MET A 310 -25.92 70.64 -7.44
N SER A 311 -25.39 70.15 -8.57
CA SER A 311 -24.04 70.48 -9.05
C SER A 311 -24.02 71.60 -10.11
N ARG A 312 -25.18 72.16 -10.47
CA ARG A 312 -25.31 73.22 -11.48
C ARG A 312 -24.89 74.58 -10.89
N GLY A 313 -23.77 75.11 -11.40
CA GLY A 313 -23.30 76.47 -11.14
C GLY A 313 -23.67 77.44 -12.28
N ARG A 314 -22.67 78.11 -12.87
CA ARG A 314 -22.84 79.11 -13.95
C ARG A 314 -23.05 78.51 -15.37
N LEU A 315 -23.32 77.21 -15.49
CA LEU A 315 -23.41 76.52 -16.78
C LEU A 315 -24.79 76.75 -17.42
N LEU A 316 -24.82 76.91 -18.75
CA LEU A 316 -26.06 77.06 -19.50
C LEU A 316 -26.96 75.80 -19.39
N PRO A 317 -28.29 75.96 -19.39
CA PRO A 317 -29.22 74.83 -19.45
C PRO A 317 -28.90 73.93 -20.66
N GLY A 318 -28.76 72.62 -20.42
CA GLY A 318 -28.43 71.63 -21.46
C GLY A 318 -27.01 71.06 -21.35
N PHE A 319 -26.09 71.70 -20.61
CA PHE A 319 -24.77 71.14 -20.34
C PHE A 319 -24.75 70.33 -19.03
N ILE A 320 -24.18 69.13 -19.08
CA ILE A 320 -24.00 68.25 -17.92
C ILE A 320 -22.67 68.61 -17.23
N PRO A 321 -22.66 68.97 -15.93
CA PRO A 321 -21.42 69.26 -15.22
C PRO A 321 -20.54 68.00 -15.08
N SER A 322 -19.23 68.12 -15.37
CA SER A 322 -18.27 67.02 -15.24
C SER A 322 -18.11 66.50 -13.80
N THR A 323 -18.39 67.35 -12.82
CA THR A 323 -18.36 67.03 -11.39
C THR A 323 -19.35 65.93 -11.00
N VAL A 324 -20.49 65.83 -11.70
CA VAL A 324 -21.50 64.79 -11.46
C VAL A 324 -20.95 63.41 -11.82
N ALA A 325 -20.34 63.29 -13.01
CA ALA A 325 -19.70 62.07 -13.47
C ALA A 325 -18.53 61.67 -12.55
N GLU A 326 -17.71 62.63 -12.13
CA GLU A 326 -16.63 62.38 -11.19
C GLU A 326 -17.15 61.87 -9.83
N SER A 327 -18.25 62.43 -9.32
CA SER A 327 -18.86 61.95 -8.07
C SER A 327 -19.34 60.50 -8.19
N LEU A 328 -19.96 60.15 -9.31
CA LEU A 328 -20.51 58.80 -9.56
C LEU A 328 -19.40 57.77 -9.70
N ILE A 329 -18.31 58.13 -10.39
CA ILE A 329 -17.10 57.31 -10.51
C ILE A 329 -16.44 57.12 -9.15
N LYS A 330 -16.30 58.18 -8.34
CA LYS A 330 -15.70 58.06 -7.00
C LYS A 330 -16.52 57.17 -6.08
N THR A 331 -17.85 57.30 -6.08
CA THR A 331 -18.72 56.42 -5.28
C THR A 331 -18.60 54.96 -5.68
N THR A 332 -18.49 54.65 -6.99
CA THR A 332 -18.32 53.28 -7.46
C THR A 332 -16.93 52.72 -7.16
N ILE A 333 -15.86 53.52 -7.30
CA ILE A 333 -14.49 53.10 -6.95
C ILE A 333 -14.36 52.79 -5.45
N LEU A 334 -15.04 53.54 -4.58
CA LEU A 334 -15.02 53.29 -3.14
C LEU A 334 -15.54 51.88 -2.80
N ASN A 335 -16.50 51.36 -3.56
CA ASN A 335 -17.04 50.01 -3.36
C ASN A 335 -16.05 48.89 -3.75
N TRP A 336 -14.99 49.21 -4.51
CA TRP A 336 -13.97 48.22 -4.91
C TRP A 336 -12.95 47.90 -3.81
N ARG A 337 -12.90 48.72 -2.75
CA ARG A 337 -11.96 48.52 -1.64
C ARG A 337 -12.19 47.17 -0.94
N THR A 338 -13.44 46.81 -0.69
CA THR A 338 -13.78 45.57 0.04
C THR A 338 -13.44 44.32 -0.77
N PRO A 339 -13.84 44.18 -2.05
CA PRO A 339 -13.39 43.06 -2.89
C PRO A 339 -11.87 42.97 -3.02
N ALA A 340 -11.16 44.10 -3.11
CA ALA A 340 -9.70 44.11 -3.24
C ALA A 340 -9.01 43.56 -1.98
N ILE A 341 -9.44 43.97 -0.80
CA ILE A 341 -8.91 43.46 0.48
C ILE A 341 -9.24 41.97 0.63
N ASN A 342 -10.45 41.55 0.27
CA ASN A 342 -10.86 40.14 0.33
C ASN A 342 -10.04 39.25 -0.61
N CYS A 343 -9.74 39.74 -1.81
CA CYS A 343 -8.86 39.07 -2.76
C CYS A 343 -7.43 38.93 -2.20
N LEU A 344 -6.87 40.03 -1.67
CA LEU A 344 -5.54 40.02 -1.06
C LEU A 344 -5.46 39.03 0.11
N ASN A 345 -6.43 39.05 1.03
CA ASN A 345 -6.49 38.12 2.16
C ASN A 345 -6.61 36.66 1.69
N SER A 346 -7.39 36.40 0.65
CA SER A 346 -7.53 35.06 0.07
C SER A 346 -6.21 34.55 -0.51
N ILE A 347 -5.49 35.39 -1.24
CA ILE A 347 -4.18 35.04 -1.82
C ILE A 347 -3.15 34.85 -0.70
N TYR A 348 -3.14 35.73 0.30
CA TYR A 348 -2.27 35.60 1.47
C TYR A 348 -2.45 34.25 2.17
N LEU A 349 -3.69 33.81 2.41
CA LEU A 349 -3.97 32.51 3.04
C LEU A 349 -3.49 31.32 2.18
N ILE A 350 -3.63 31.41 0.85
CA ILE A 350 -3.14 30.37 -0.07
C ILE A 350 -1.62 30.25 0.01
N VAL A 351 -0.92 31.39 -0.04
CA VAL A 351 0.55 31.42 0.05
C VAL A 351 1.02 30.96 1.44
N LEU A 352 0.37 31.40 2.51
CA LEU A 352 0.68 30.98 3.89
C LEU A 352 0.54 29.46 4.05
N LYS A 353 -0.54 28.87 3.51
CA LYS A 353 -0.75 27.42 3.52
C LYS A 353 0.35 26.68 2.77
N LEU A 354 0.81 27.22 1.63
CA LEU A 354 1.88 26.63 0.84
C LEU A 354 3.23 26.67 1.56
N VAL A 355 3.54 27.80 2.21
CA VAL A 355 4.76 27.96 3.02
C VAL A 355 4.73 26.99 4.20
N ASN A 356 3.63 26.95 4.96
CA ASN A 356 3.49 26.02 6.09
C ASN A 356 3.61 24.55 5.67
N LYS A 357 2.98 24.15 4.56
CA LYS A 357 3.13 22.79 4.02
C LYS A 357 4.57 22.48 3.63
N SER A 358 5.28 23.42 3.01
CA SER A 358 6.67 23.21 2.60
C SER A 358 7.63 23.16 3.80
N ILE A 359 7.32 23.89 4.87
CA ILE A 359 8.02 23.77 6.16
C ILE A 359 7.77 22.39 6.77
N ASP A 360 6.54 21.90 6.78
CA ASP A 360 6.22 20.56 7.32
C ASP A 360 6.92 19.45 6.54
N ASP A 361 6.88 19.51 5.21
CA ASP A 361 7.52 18.54 4.33
C ASP A 361 9.04 18.47 4.58
N THR A 362 9.67 19.60 4.90
CA THR A 362 11.14 19.68 5.08
C THR A 362 11.58 19.47 6.53
N PHE A 363 10.85 19.99 7.51
CA PHE A 363 11.25 20.08 8.92
C PHE A 363 10.43 19.19 9.86
N SER A 364 9.58 18.29 9.35
CA SER A 364 8.78 17.34 10.16
C SER A 364 9.59 16.58 11.22
N ARG A 365 10.88 16.32 10.95
CA ARG A 365 11.81 15.66 11.89
C ARG A 365 12.15 16.49 13.14
N PHE A 366 11.96 17.82 13.09
CA PHE A 366 12.38 18.76 14.14
C PHE A 366 11.21 19.66 14.58
N PRO A 367 10.32 19.19 15.47
CA PRO A 367 9.11 19.92 15.87
C PRO A 367 9.42 21.28 16.53
N ASN A 368 10.52 21.38 17.29
CA ASN A 368 10.94 22.63 17.92
C ASN A 368 11.34 23.71 16.91
N LEU A 369 11.94 23.30 15.78
CA LEU A 369 12.35 24.22 14.73
C LEU A 369 11.13 24.70 13.91
N VAL A 370 10.17 23.81 13.65
CA VAL A 370 8.90 24.17 13.01
C VAL A 370 8.16 25.24 13.80
N GLY A 371 8.14 25.13 15.14
CA GLY A 371 7.52 26.13 16.02
C GLY A 371 8.17 27.51 15.99
N GLN A 372 9.48 27.61 15.70
CA GLN A 372 10.15 28.90 15.56
C GLN A 372 10.01 29.51 14.16
N ILE A 373 9.83 28.68 13.12
CA ILE A 373 9.68 29.15 11.74
C ILE A 373 8.24 29.58 11.45
N ARG A 374 7.24 28.96 12.08
CA ARG A 374 5.84 29.37 11.98
C ARG A 374 5.60 30.63 12.82
N TYR A 375 5.33 31.75 12.16
CA TYR A 375 4.91 33.01 12.78
C TYR A 375 3.43 33.29 12.53
#